data_AF-A0AAX0B1Q2-F1
#
_entry.id   AF-A0AAX0B1Q2-F1
#
_cell.length_a   1.000
_cell.length_b   1.000
_cell.length_c   1.000
_cell.angle_alpha   90.00
_cell.angle_beta   90.00
_cell.angle_gamma   90.00
#
_symmetry.space_group_name_H-M   'P 1'
#
loop_
_entity.id
_entity.type
_entity.pdbx_description
1 polymer ?
#
loop_
_entity_poly.entity_id
_entity_poly.type
_entity_poly.pdbx_seq_one_letter_code
_entity_poly.pdbx_strand_id
1 'polypeptide(L)' 'MNLEQKIVDEILRICHNHKSINKVILFGSRARGDNLLKSDIDLAVYCENSIYEFI' A
#
# COMPACT_ATOMS: atom_id res chain seq x y z
N MET A 1 1.66 6.31 -12.22
CA MET A 1 1.08 6.23 -10.86
C MET A 1 0.37 7.53 -10.57
N ASN A 2 -0.94 7.49 -10.29
CA ASN A 2 -1.72 8.71 -10.00
C ASN A 2 -1.81 8.91 -8.48
N LEU A 3 -0.66 9.21 -7.89
CA LEU A 3 -0.49 9.44 -6.46
C LEU A 3 0.62 10.46 -6.24
N GLU A 4 0.40 11.40 -5.31
CA GLU A 4 1.42 12.37 -4.94
C GLU A 4 2.62 11.67 -4.30
N GLN A 5 3.84 12.12 -4.63
CA GLN A 5 5.08 11.53 -4.13
C GLN A 5 5.12 11.50 -2.60
N LYS A 6 4.62 12.56 -1.93
CA LYS A 6 4.53 12.61 -0.46
C LYS A 6 3.71 11.46 0.13
N ILE A 7 2.64 11.03 -0.55
CA ILE A 7 1.83 9.91 -0.09
C ILE A 7 2.60 8.60 -0.27
N VAL A 8 3.31 8.44 -1.40
CA VAL A 8 4.18 7.28 -1.64
C VAL A 8 5.24 7.18 -0.54
N ASP A 9 5.90 8.29 -0.21
CA ASP A 9 6.94 8.35 0.81
C ASP A 9 6.41 8.00 2.20
N GLU A 10 5.20 8.47 2.56
CA GLU A 10 4.54 8.12 3.81
C GLU A 10 4.14 6.64 3.88
N ILE A 11 3.61 6.07 2.78
CA ILE A 11 3.31 4.64 2.70
C ILE A 11 4.60 3.84 2.95
N LEU A 12 5.69 4.19 2.25
CA LEU A 12 6.99 3.53 2.42
C LEU A 12 7.51 3.67 3.85
N ARG A 13 7.44 4.86 4.45
CA ARG A 13 7.83 5.11 5.84
C ARG A 13 7.07 4.20 6.81
N ILE A 14 5.76 4.07 6.65
CA ILE A 14 4.93 3.17 7.47
C ILE A 14 5.38 1.73 7.26
N CYS A 15 5.47 1.27 6.02
CA CYS A 15 5.84 -0.12 5.72
C CYS A 15 7.22 -0.50 6.27
N HIS A 16 8.21 0.40 6.18
CA HIS A 16 9.55 0.15 6.72
C HIS A 16 9.60 0.04 8.25
N ASN A 17 8.61 0.58 8.97
CA ASN A 17 8.51 0.41 10.42
C ASN A 17 7.96 -0.98 10.82
N HIS A 18 7.45 -1.76 9.87
CA HIS A 18 6.94 -3.11 10.09
C HIS A 18 7.89 -4.15 9.49
N LYS A 19 8.73 -4.75 10.34
CA LYS A 19 9.77 -5.72 9.92
C LYS A 19 9.21 -6.96 9.21
N SER A 20 7.95 -7.32 9.47
CA SER A 20 7.29 -8.48 8.87
C SER A 20 6.76 -8.22 7.47
N ILE A 21 6.78 -6.97 6.96
CA ILE A 21 6.36 -6.65 5.60
C ILE A 21 7.52 -6.87 4.65
N ASN A 22 7.36 -7.79 3.70
CA ASN A 22 8.37 -8.12 2.70
C ASN A 22 8.15 -7.38 1.39
N LYS A 23 6.89 -7.08 1.05
CA LYS A 23 6.52 -6.44 -0.22
C LYS A 23 5.18 -5.72 -0.09
N VAL A 24 5.08 -4.56 -0.71
CA VAL A 24 3.81 -3.84 -0.90
C VAL A 24 3.60 -3.58 -2.38
N ILE A 25 2.39 -3.83 -2.87
CA ILE A 25 2.00 -3.61 -4.25
C ILE A 25 0.83 -2.63 -4.28
N LEU A 26 1.00 -1.51 -4.99
CA LEU A 26 -0.11 -0.64 -5.36
C LEU A 26 -0.90 -1.28 -6.50
N PHE A 27 -2.20 -1.48 -6.28
CA PHE A 27 -3.12 -1.96 -7.32
C PHE A 27 -4.34 -1.05 -7.41
N GLY A 28 -5.39 -1.52 -8.08
CA GLY A 28 -6.63 -0.78 -8.18
C GLY A 28 -6.54 0.45 -9.08
N SER A 29 -7.44 1.41 -8.84
CA SER A 29 -7.68 2.48 -9.81
C SER A 29 -6.49 3.42 -10.00
N ARG A 30 -5.76 3.73 -8.92
CA ARG A 30 -4.58 4.61 -8.96
C ARG A 30 -3.35 3.98 -9.62
N ALA A 31 -3.27 2.65 -9.61
CA ALA A 31 -2.26 1.91 -10.37
C ALA A 31 -2.56 1.94 -11.87
N ARG A 32 -3.83 1.75 -12.25
CA ARG A 32 -4.29 1.80 -13.65
C ARG A 32 -4.38 3.21 -14.23
N GLY A 33 -4.57 4.22 -13.37
CA GLY A 33 -4.72 5.62 -13.77
C GLY A 33 -6.16 6.01 -14.13
N ASP A 34 -7.14 5.16 -13.81
CA ASP A 34 -8.58 5.41 -14.00
C ASP A 34 -9.27 5.89 -12.70
N ASN A 35 -8.49 6.45 -11.78
CA ASN A 35 -8.97 6.94 -10.49
C ASN A 35 -9.65 8.32 -10.61
N LEU A 36 -10.61 8.56 -9.73
CA LEU A 36 -11.19 9.87 -9.45
C LEU A 36 -10.43 10.56 -8.31
N LEU A 37 -10.71 11.86 -8.11
CA LEU A 37 -10.10 12.65 -7.04
C LEU A 37 -10.24 11.99 -5.65
N LYS A 38 -11.41 11.38 -5.39
CA LYS A 38 -11.76 10.73 -4.11
C LYS A 38 -11.58 9.21 -4.12
N SER A 39 -10.98 8.64 -5.15
CA SER A 39 -10.72 7.19 -5.18
C SER A 39 -9.74 6.80 -4.08
N ASP A 40 -9.99 5.63 -3.49
CA ASP A 40 -9.14 5.02 -2.48
C ASP A 40 -7.76 4.63 -3.03
N ILE A 41 -6.88 4.19 -2.12
CA ILE A 41 -5.55 3.67 -2.45
C ILE A 41 -5.53 2.19 -2.07
N ASP A 42 -5.58 1.32 -3.08
CA ASP A 42 -5.58 -0.13 -2.87
C ASP A 42 -4.14 -0.67 -2.76
N LEU A 43 -3.80 -1.28 -1.62
CA LEU A 43 -2.48 -1.86 -1.35
C LEU A 43 -2.59 -3.34 -1.01
N ALA A 44 -1.81 -4.18 -1.69
CA ALA A 44 -1.61 -5.58 -1.32
C ALA A 44 -0.29 -5.69 -0.54
N VAL A 45 -0.36 -6.18 0.69
CA VAL A 45 0.78 -6.30 1.60
C VAL A 45 1.11 -7.78 1.76
N TYR A 46 2.36 -8.13 1.46
CA TYR A 46 2.91 -9.46 1.71
C TYR A 46 3.71 -9.39 3.00
N CYS A 47 3.33 -10.21 3.97
CA CYS A 47 4.03 -10.35 5.22
C CYS A 47 4.27 -11.83 5.56
N GLU A 48 5.32 -12.08 6.34
CA GLU A 48 5.63 -13.42 6.85
C GLU A 48 4.68 -13.86 7.97
N ASN A 49 4.07 -12.91 8.68
CA ASN A 49 3.16 -13.19 9.76
C ASN A 49 1.82 -13.73 9.26
N SER A 50 1.29 -14.68 10.00
CA SER A 50 -0.02 -15.24 9.72
C SER A 50 -1.11 -14.19 9.96
N ILE A 51 -2.10 -14.10 9.06
CA ILE A 51 -3.27 -13.25 9.31
C ILE A 51 -4.02 -13.67 10.58
N TYR A 52 -3.91 -14.95 10.98
CA TYR A 52 -4.46 -15.48 12.22
C TYR A 52 -3.88 -14.83 13.49
N GLU A 53 -2.77 -14.09 13.40
CA GLU A 53 -2.25 -13.31 14.54
C GLU A 53 -3.05 -12.01 14.78
N PHE A 54 -3.94 -11.62 13.86
CA PHE A 54 -4.68 -10.35 13.88
C PHE A 54 -6.21 -10.51 13.98
N ILE A 55 -6.73 -11.75 14.00
CA ILE A 55 -8.15 -12.11 14.16
C ILE A 55 -8.31 -13.00 15.40
#